data_AF-A0A7S2NF36-F1
#
_entry.id   AF-A0A7S2NF36-F1
#
_cell.length_a   1.000
_cell.length_b   1.000
_cell.length_c   1.000
_cell.angle_alpha   90.00
_cell.angle_beta   90.00
_cell.angle_gamma   90.00
#
_symmetry.space_group_name_H-M   'P 1'
#
loop_
_entity.id
_entity.type
_entity.pdbx_description
1 polymer ?
#
loop_
_entity_poly.entity_id
_entity_poly.type
_entity_poly.pdbx_seq_one_letter_code
_entity_poly.pdbx_strand_id
1 'polypeptide(L)'
;MGLQLVTVETRVSKAKRGRGGPTNIGEGHSWEGWTTKTKILSEWFDKHEDDGTLIIFADNQDMFFGGCGEMQFMMDYNFALASKPGARTVIGAERGCFDVPPPWNCDNVPETPTWAQRNWTVAASDNPHHVIYDSPVEKHGQMRYPNSGFIIGTVAVLRDLFKTALDDMKKEPLSQGRPAPGHAFTDQFFVTRYVLGHPDKIAFDYGSSLVTNGYSLDARKLFDLLPMGVLRNRVTQKRQCFFHANGPAEETAAGIAKWQEKFEKA
;
A
#
# COMPACT_ATOMS: atom_id res chain seq x y z
N MET A 1 9.57 -20.44 -5.85
CA MET A 1 9.61 -19.14 -5.16
C MET A 1 8.37 -19.09 -4.29
N GLY A 2 8.53 -19.01 -2.97
CA GLY A 2 7.38 -18.91 -2.05
C GLY A 2 6.76 -17.52 -2.09
N LEU A 3 5.52 -17.40 -1.62
CA LEU A 3 4.83 -16.13 -1.40
C LEU A 3 4.23 -16.13 0.01
N GLN A 4 4.54 -15.11 0.80
CA GLN A 4 4.01 -14.95 2.16
C GLN A 4 3.40 -13.57 2.33
N LEU A 5 2.20 -13.50 2.92
CA LEU A 5 1.56 -12.25 3.31
C LEU A 5 1.80 -11.98 4.80
N VAL A 6 2.34 -10.82 5.10
CA VAL A 6 2.66 -10.31 6.44
C VAL A 6 1.92 -9.01 6.67
N THR A 7 1.39 -8.84 7.88
CA THR A 7 0.73 -7.60 8.32
C THR A 7 1.27 -7.18 9.68
N VAL A 8 1.17 -5.91 10.01
CA VAL A 8 1.43 -5.42 11.38
C VAL A 8 0.14 -4.89 11.98
N GLU A 9 -0.36 -5.56 13.01
CA GLU A 9 -1.48 -5.09 13.80
C GLU A 9 -1.31 -5.48 15.27
N THR A 10 -1.22 -4.47 16.12
CA THR A 10 -0.94 -4.62 17.55
C THR A 10 -2.22 -4.78 18.39
N ARG A 11 -3.39 -4.43 17.84
CA ARG A 11 -4.67 -4.39 18.56
C ARG A 11 -5.44 -5.71 18.52
N VAL A 12 -5.13 -6.59 17.56
CA VAL A 12 -5.78 -7.90 17.43
C VAL A 12 -4.74 -8.98 17.17
N SER A 13 -4.97 -10.19 17.68
CA SER A 13 -4.07 -11.33 17.48
C SER A 13 -4.11 -11.84 16.05
N LYS A 14 -5.32 -12.08 15.52
CA LYS A 14 -5.51 -12.59 14.16
C LYS A 14 -5.77 -11.46 13.18
N ALA A 15 -4.99 -11.43 12.11
CA ALA A 15 -5.31 -10.61 10.95
C ALA A 15 -6.64 -11.08 10.33
N LYS A 16 -7.48 -10.10 9.98
CA LYS A 16 -8.91 -10.37 9.77
C LYS A 16 -9.24 -10.91 8.39
N ARG A 17 -8.37 -10.72 7.38
CA ARG A 17 -8.73 -10.89 5.96
C ARG A 17 -7.59 -11.46 5.14
N GLY A 18 -7.90 -12.35 4.20
CA GLY A 18 -6.96 -12.82 3.17
C GLY A 18 -6.89 -14.34 3.01
N ARG A 19 -6.71 -14.79 1.77
CA ARG A 19 -6.59 -16.21 1.44
C ARG A 19 -5.26 -16.75 1.96
N GLY A 20 -5.30 -17.83 2.74
CA GLY A 20 -4.11 -18.45 3.35
C GLY A 20 -3.74 -17.90 4.73
N GLY A 21 -4.43 -16.86 5.22
CA GLY A 21 -4.19 -16.29 6.55
C GLY A 21 -2.90 -15.47 6.61
N PRO A 22 -2.96 -14.13 6.52
CA PRO A 22 -1.79 -13.29 6.80
C PRO A 22 -1.12 -13.63 8.13
N THR A 23 0.22 -13.62 8.14
CA THR A 23 0.99 -13.67 9.39
C THR A 23 0.96 -12.29 10.02
N ASN A 24 0.27 -12.13 11.15
CA ASN A 24 0.28 -10.90 11.91
C ASN A 24 1.53 -10.83 12.81
N ILE A 25 2.55 -10.10 12.37
CA ILE A 25 3.80 -9.98 13.12
C ILE A 25 3.73 -8.87 14.20
N GLY A 26 2.61 -8.14 14.27
CA GLY A 26 2.36 -7.15 15.31
C GLY A 26 1.77 -7.73 16.59
N GLU A 27 1.36 -9.00 16.59
CA GLU A 27 0.78 -9.65 17.77
C GLU A 27 1.75 -9.60 18.97
N GLY A 28 1.24 -9.16 20.12
CA GLY A 28 2.03 -9.05 21.35
C GLY A 28 2.85 -7.77 21.50
N HIS A 29 2.91 -6.92 20.48
CA HIS A 29 3.55 -5.59 20.57
C HIS A 29 2.54 -4.51 20.98
N SER A 30 3.03 -3.44 21.62
CA SER A 30 2.22 -2.24 21.92
C SER A 30 2.32 -1.22 20.79
N TRP A 31 1.26 -0.44 20.55
CA TRP A 31 1.32 0.71 19.65
C TRP A 31 1.98 1.91 20.33
N GLU A 32 3.15 2.29 19.85
CA GLU A 32 3.99 3.39 20.36
C GLU A 32 3.97 4.61 19.41
N GLY A 33 3.08 4.62 18.40
CA GLY A 33 3.01 5.66 17.37
C GLY A 33 3.55 5.21 16.01
N TRP A 34 3.85 6.17 15.13
CA TRP A 34 4.17 5.92 13.72
C TRP A 34 5.41 5.04 13.47
N THR A 35 6.34 4.99 14.42
CA THR A 35 7.52 4.11 14.34
C THR A 35 7.23 2.65 14.58
N THR A 36 6.12 2.32 15.25
CA THR A 36 5.82 0.96 15.70
C THR A 36 5.89 -0.03 14.55
N LYS A 37 5.26 0.32 13.43
CA LYS A 37 5.16 -0.54 12.24
C LYS A 37 6.54 -0.84 11.65
N THR A 38 7.29 0.21 11.37
CA THR A 38 8.63 0.14 10.79
C THR A 38 9.63 -0.57 11.71
N LYS A 39 9.53 -0.36 13.03
CA LYS A 39 10.33 -1.08 14.04
C LYS A 39 10.07 -2.58 14.01
N ILE A 40 8.80 -2.98 14.10
CA ILE A 40 8.41 -4.40 14.09
C ILE A 40 8.85 -5.09 12.79
N LEU A 41 8.64 -4.44 11.63
CA LEU A 41 9.07 -4.97 10.34
C LEU A 41 10.60 -5.12 10.28
N SER A 42 11.36 -4.09 10.68
CA SER A 42 12.82 -4.16 10.71
C SER A 42 13.32 -5.32 11.59
N GLU A 43 12.79 -5.44 12.81
CA GLU A 43 13.17 -6.52 13.74
C GLU A 43 12.77 -7.91 13.23
N TRP A 44 11.64 -8.01 12.52
CA TRP A 44 11.19 -9.25 11.91
C TRP A 44 12.13 -9.65 10.76
N PHE A 45 12.39 -8.75 9.81
CA PHE A 45 13.27 -9.05 8.67
C PHE A 45 14.73 -9.33 9.07
N ASP A 46 15.22 -8.75 10.17
CA ASP A 46 16.56 -9.07 10.72
C ASP A 46 16.67 -10.52 11.21
N LYS A 47 15.55 -11.16 11.59
CA LYS A 47 15.50 -12.54 12.09
C LYS A 47 15.20 -13.60 11.02
N HIS A 48 14.85 -13.18 9.80
CA HIS A 48 14.49 -14.09 8.71
C HIS A 48 15.62 -14.19 7.70
N GLU A 49 15.94 -15.39 7.26
CA GLU A 49 16.91 -15.60 6.17
C GLU A 49 16.30 -15.19 4.82
N ASP A 50 17.14 -14.74 3.88
CA ASP A 50 16.68 -14.53 2.50
C ASP A 50 16.84 -15.82 1.70
N ASP A 51 15.77 -16.57 1.59
CA ASP A 51 15.66 -17.80 0.79
C ASP A 51 15.05 -17.54 -0.60
N GLY A 52 14.87 -16.26 -0.97
CA GLY A 52 14.22 -15.84 -2.20
C GLY A 52 12.69 -15.87 -2.17
N THR A 53 12.06 -16.15 -1.01
CA THR A 53 10.61 -15.99 -0.81
C THR A 53 10.20 -14.53 -0.97
N LEU A 54 9.10 -14.30 -1.70
CA LEU A 54 8.48 -13.00 -1.81
C LEU A 54 7.59 -12.75 -0.59
N ILE A 55 7.83 -11.63 0.08
CA ILE A 55 7.04 -11.17 1.21
C ILE A 55 6.18 -10.01 0.72
N ILE A 56 4.86 -10.15 0.88
CA ILE A 56 3.91 -9.04 0.77
C ILE A 56 3.76 -8.48 2.18
N PHE A 57 4.20 -7.25 2.39
CA PHE A 57 3.73 -6.44 3.50
C PHE A 57 2.44 -5.70 3.08
N ALA A 58 1.41 -5.80 3.92
CA ALA A 58 0.17 -5.05 3.76
C ALA A 58 -0.32 -4.53 5.11
N ASP A 59 -0.94 -3.35 5.12
CA ASP A 59 -1.73 -2.91 6.28
C ASP A 59 -2.87 -3.89 6.55
N ASN A 60 -3.40 -3.91 7.79
CA ASN A 60 -4.34 -4.96 8.23
C ASN A 60 -5.81 -4.51 8.16
N GLN A 61 -6.19 -3.45 8.90
CA GLN A 61 -7.60 -3.17 9.17
C GLN A 61 -8.40 -2.68 7.96
N ASP A 62 -7.76 -1.89 7.11
CA ASP A 62 -8.29 -1.23 5.93
C ASP A 62 -7.80 -1.88 4.63
N MET A 63 -7.17 -3.06 4.72
CA MET A 63 -6.82 -3.87 3.56
C MET A 63 -7.89 -4.91 3.26
N PHE A 64 -8.16 -5.11 1.98
CA PHE A 64 -9.15 -6.03 1.45
C PHE A 64 -8.53 -6.91 0.38
N PHE A 65 -8.67 -8.23 0.50
CA PHE A 65 -8.23 -9.17 -0.53
C PHE A 65 -9.28 -9.34 -1.65
N GLY A 66 -8.93 -9.03 -2.88
CA GLY A 66 -9.85 -9.02 -4.02
C GLY A 66 -9.98 -10.34 -4.80
N GLY A 67 -9.41 -11.43 -4.30
CA GLY A 67 -9.65 -12.78 -4.84
C GLY A 67 -8.71 -13.21 -5.98
N CYS A 68 -7.53 -12.59 -6.12
CA CYS A 68 -6.52 -13.07 -7.06
C CYS A 68 -6.04 -14.48 -6.74
N GLY A 69 -5.79 -15.28 -7.78
CA GLY A 69 -4.99 -16.50 -7.64
C GLY A 69 -3.49 -16.16 -7.68
N GLU A 70 -2.66 -17.06 -7.18
CA GLU A 70 -1.20 -16.90 -7.15
C GLU A 70 -0.62 -16.63 -8.55
N MET A 71 -1.06 -17.37 -9.57
CA MET A 71 -0.61 -17.16 -10.96
C MET A 71 -0.90 -15.74 -11.47
N GLN A 72 -2.12 -15.22 -11.23
CA GLN A 72 -2.49 -13.85 -11.62
C GLN A 72 -1.65 -12.83 -10.86
N PHE A 73 -1.49 -13.02 -9.55
CA PHE A 73 -0.68 -12.17 -8.70
C PHE A 73 0.78 -12.09 -9.19
N MET A 74 1.39 -13.23 -9.52
CA MET A 74 2.75 -13.28 -10.04
C MET A 74 2.89 -12.66 -11.43
N MET A 75 1.88 -12.79 -12.29
CA MET A 75 1.85 -12.10 -13.58
C MET A 75 1.82 -10.57 -13.40
N ASP A 76 0.97 -10.08 -12.50
CA ASP A 76 0.85 -8.64 -12.23
C ASP A 76 2.11 -8.08 -11.53
N TYR A 77 2.75 -8.86 -10.65
CA TYR A 77 4.02 -8.51 -10.02
C TYR A 77 5.15 -8.37 -11.06
N ASN A 78 5.28 -9.37 -11.94
CA ASN A 78 6.28 -9.33 -13.01
C ASN A 78 5.99 -8.18 -14.01
N PHE A 79 4.72 -7.88 -14.27
CA PHE A 79 4.34 -6.75 -15.11
C PHE A 79 4.77 -5.40 -14.49
N ALA A 80 4.57 -5.21 -13.18
CA ALA A 80 5.05 -4.02 -12.49
C ALA A 80 6.58 -3.89 -12.55
N LEU A 81 7.31 -4.99 -12.32
CA LEU A 81 8.78 -5.01 -12.43
C LEU A 81 9.29 -4.76 -13.85
N ALA A 82 8.57 -5.21 -14.88
CA ALA A 82 8.98 -5.01 -16.27
C ALA A 82 9.07 -3.51 -16.66
N SER A 83 8.35 -2.64 -15.95
CA SER A 83 8.46 -1.18 -16.13
C SER A 83 9.78 -0.60 -15.63
N LYS A 84 10.54 -1.35 -14.82
CA LYS A 84 11.77 -0.90 -14.18
C LYS A 84 12.83 -2.02 -14.13
N PRO A 85 13.66 -2.17 -15.18
CA PRO A 85 14.74 -3.15 -15.19
C PRO A 85 15.64 -3.01 -13.96
N GLY A 86 15.92 -4.13 -13.29
CA GLY A 86 16.73 -4.17 -12.08
C GLY A 86 15.94 -4.14 -10.77
N ALA A 87 14.71 -3.62 -10.79
CA ALA A 87 13.87 -3.62 -9.60
C ALA A 87 13.57 -5.06 -9.14
N ARG A 88 13.46 -5.21 -7.82
CA ARG A 88 13.09 -6.48 -7.13
C ARG A 88 11.95 -6.30 -6.13
N THR A 89 11.51 -5.07 -5.97
CA THR A 89 10.46 -4.67 -5.04
C THR A 89 9.42 -3.86 -5.77
N VAL A 90 8.16 -4.05 -5.43
CA VAL A 90 7.04 -3.22 -5.91
C VAL A 90 6.38 -2.56 -4.71
N ILE A 91 6.16 -1.25 -4.80
CA ILE A 91 5.35 -0.49 -3.84
C ILE A 91 4.02 -0.09 -4.48
N GLY A 92 2.95 -0.04 -3.68
CA GLY A 92 1.68 0.49 -4.13
C GLY A 92 1.79 1.95 -4.56
N ALA A 93 1.13 2.32 -5.66
CA ALA A 93 0.97 3.72 -6.06
C ALA A 93 -0.42 4.23 -5.66
N GLU A 94 -0.53 5.51 -5.32
CA GLU A 94 -1.76 6.19 -4.93
C GLU A 94 -1.93 7.54 -5.63
N ARG A 95 -3.14 8.11 -5.54
CA ARG A 95 -3.47 9.43 -6.10
C ARG A 95 -3.06 10.58 -5.18
N GLY A 96 -3.00 10.35 -3.87
CA GLY A 96 -2.69 11.38 -2.87
C GLY A 96 -1.21 11.68 -2.79
N CYS A 97 -0.83 12.95 -2.90
CA CYS A 97 0.51 13.39 -2.51
C CYS A 97 0.55 13.56 -0.99
N PHE A 98 0.74 12.47 -0.26
CA PHE A 98 0.83 12.47 1.20
C PHE A 98 2.27 12.20 1.64
N ASP A 99 2.78 13.01 2.58
CA ASP A 99 4.09 12.82 3.22
C ASP A 99 5.28 12.62 2.25
N VAL A 100 5.30 13.37 1.14
CA VAL A 100 6.45 13.37 0.21
C VAL A 100 7.61 14.19 0.80
N PRO A 101 8.80 13.59 1.04
CA PRO A 101 9.94 14.27 1.65
C PRO A 101 10.77 15.06 0.63
N PRO A 102 11.48 16.14 1.05
CA PRO A 102 12.50 16.78 0.23
C PRO A 102 13.62 15.80 -0.21
N PRO A 103 14.27 16.03 -1.36
CA PRO A 103 14.05 17.15 -2.30
C PRO A 103 12.81 16.95 -3.18
N TRP A 104 12.05 15.88 -2.97
CA TRP A 104 10.81 15.65 -3.68
C TRP A 104 9.68 16.51 -3.12
N ASN A 105 8.72 16.77 -3.99
CA ASN A 105 7.45 17.39 -3.71
C ASN A 105 6.44 16.82 -4.72
N CYS A 106 5.18 17.24 -4.61
CA CYS A 106 4.15 16.67 -5.44
C CYS A 106 4.33 16.90 -6.95
N ASP A 107 5.04 17.96 -7.33
CA ASP A 107 5.26 18.32 -8.74
C ASP A 107 6.41 17.53 -9.37
N ASN A 108 7.39 17.05 -8.57
CA ASN A 108 8.62 16.45 -9.09
C ASN A 108 8.83 14.95 -8.75
N VAL A 109 7.89 14.31 -8.05
CA VAL A 109 7.82 12.83 -7.99
C VAL A 109 7.70 12.29 -9.42
N PRO A 110 8.32 11.14 -9.79
CA PRO A 110 8.22 10.61 -11.14
C PRO A 110 6.77 10.53 -11.69
N GLU A 111 6.60 10.91 -12.95
CA GLU A 111 5.30 10.90 -13.62
C GLU A 111 4.79 9.47 -13.84
N THR A 112 3.47 9.30 -13.82
CA THR A 112 2.82 8.04 -14.19
C THR A 112 3.09 7.74 -15.66
N PRO A 113 3.67 6.57 -16.00
CA PRO A 113 3.96 6.22 -17.37
C PRO A 113 2.68 6.06 -18.19
N THR A 114 2.74 6.37 -19.49
CA THR A 114 1.58 6.39 -20.38
C THR A 114 0.79 5.09 -20.39
N TRP A 115 1.45 3.93 -20.29
CA TRP A 115 0.79 2.62 -20.24
C TRP A 115 -0.11 2.44 -19.00
N ALA A 116 0.16 3.18 -17.93
CA ALA A 116 -0.57 3.11 -16.66
C ALA A 116 -1.64 4.20 -16.52
N GLN A 117 -1.69 5.18 -17.41
CA GLN A 117 -2.67 6.27 -17.32
C GLN A 117 -4.10 5.77 -17.57
N ARG A 118 -5.04 6.12 -16.69
CA ARG A 118 -6.46 5.70 -16.74
C ARG A 118 -7.38 6.85 -16.36
N ASN A 119 -8.65 6.71 -16.70
CA ASN A 119 -9.69 7.64 -16.26
C ASN A 119 -10.20 7.25 -14.86
N TRP A 120 -9.50 7.70 -13.82
CA TRP A 120 -9.88 7.45 -12.42
C TRP A 120 -11.10 8.27 -11.95
N THR A 121 -11.55 9.26 -12.72
CA THR A 121 -12.70 10.11 -12.36
C THR A 121 -14.00 9.31 -12.20
N VAL A 122 -14.13 8.18 -12.89
CA VAL A 122 -15.28 7.27 -12.75
C VAL A 122 -15.42 6.69 -11.34
N ALA A 123 -14.32 6.70 -10.57
CA ALA A 123 -14.26 6.20 -9.20
C ALA A 123 -13.93 7.33 -8.20
N ALA A 124 -13.96 8.60 -8.60
CA ALA A 124 -13.69 9.71 -7.71
C ALA A 124 -14.73 9.81 -6.59
N SER A 125 -14.26 10.19 -5.39
CA SER A 125 -15.12 10.47 -4.25
C SER A 125 -15.90 11.76 -4.46
N ASP A 126 -17.21 11.75 -4.17
CA ASP A 126 -18.06 12.95 -4.23
C ASP A 126 -17.91 13.83 -2.97
N ASN A 127 -17.25 13.34 -1.93
CA ASN A 127 -17.14 14.08 -0.69
C ASN A 127 -16.14 15.24 -0.87
N PRO A 128 -16.57 16.50 -0.76
CA PRO A 128 -15.68 17.66 -0.91
C PRO A 128 -14.57 17.67 0.15
N HIS A 129 -14.78 17.01 1.30
CA HIS A 129 -13.73 16.83 2.30
C HIS A 129 -12.64 15.82 1.89
N HIS A 130 -12.90 15.02 0.85
CA HIS A 130 -11.95 14.07 0.26
C HIS A 130 -11.29 14.62 -1.01
N VAL A 131 -11.75 15.80 -1.47
CA VAL A 131 -11.13 16.67 -2.48
C VAL A 131 -10.19 17.69 -1.82
N ILE A 132 -10.00 17.63 -0.49
CA ILE A 132 -9.33 18.68 0.32
C ILE A 132 -7.89 19.01 -0.07
N TYR A 133 -7.24 18.22 -0.93
CA TYR A 133 -6.09 18.74 -1.63
C TYR A 133 -6.53 19.17 -3.02
N ASP A 134 -7.10 20.38 -3.07
CA ASP A 134 -7.12 21.32 -4.19
C ASP A 134 -5.69 21.76 -4.58
N SER A 135 -4.74 20.85 -4.36
CA SER A 135 -3.39 20.92 -4.81
C SER A 135 -3.44 20.66 -6.32
N PRO A 136 -2.64 21.38 -7.11
CA PRO A 136 -2.43 21.08 -8.54
C PRO A 136 -2.19 19.59 -8.85
N VAL A 137 -1.85 18.79 -7.82
CA VAL A 137 -1.77 17.34 -7.70
C VAL A 137 -2.94 16.54 -8.26
N GLU A 138 -4.18 17.05 -8.23
CA GLU A 138 -5.30 16.37 -8.91
C GLU A 138 -5.25 16.51 -10.44
N LYS A 139 -4.43 17.42 -11.02
CA LYS A 139 -4.33 17.58 -12.49
C LYS A 139 -4.01 16.29 -13.22
N HIS A 140 -3.29 15.38 -12.57
CA HIS A 140 -2.93 14.11 -13.19
C HIS A 140 -3.99 13.04 -12.95
N GLY A 141 -4.68 13.06 -11.80
CA GLY A 141 -5.71 12.09 -11.45
C GLY A 141 -5.21 10.63 -11.46
N GLN A 142 -3.89 10.40 -11.53
CA GLN A 142 -3.28 9.10 -11.71
C GLN A 142 -2.73 8.55 -10.39
N MET A 143 -2.52 7.23 -10.36
CA MET A 143 -1.68 6.59 -9.37
C MET A 143 -0.23 7.01 -9.63
N ARG A 144 0.34 7.82 -8.74
CA ARG A 144 1.66 8.45 -8.94
C ARG A 144 2.53 8.36 -7.69
N TYR A 145 1.96 8.61 -6.52
CA TYR A 145 2.71 8.72 -5.28
C TYR A 145 2.87 7.35 -4.63
N PRO A 146 3.97 7.06 -3.94
CA PRO A 146 4.12 5.79 -3.24
C PRO A 146 3.12 5.72 -2.08
N ASN A 147 2.68 4.53 -1.73
CA ASN A 147 1.89 4.24 -0.53
C ASN A 147 2.54 3.09 0.24
N SER A 148 2.88 3.34 1.50
CA SER A 148 3.61 2.42 2.37
C SER A 148 2.77 1.26 2.90
N GLY A 149 1.43 1.33 2.80
CA GLY A 149 0.53 0.27 3.26
C GLY A 149 0.50 -0.99 2.37
N PHE A 150 1.24 -1.00 1.26
CA PHE A 150 1.49 -2.21 0.48
C PHE A 150 2.88 -2.19 -0.17
N ILE A 151 3.70 -3.19 0.16
CA ILE A 151 5.04 -3.37 -0.41
C ILE A 151 5.29 -4.87 -0.61
N ILE A 152 5.85 -5.28 -1.75
CA ILE A 152 6.27 -6.66 -2.00
C ILE A 152 7.73 -6.71 -2.44
N GLY A 153 8.53 -7.61 -1.85
CA GLY A 153 9.92 -7.84 -2.22
C GLY A 153 10.50 -9.07 -1.53
N THR A 154 11.78 -9.38 -1.76
CA THR A 154 12.48 -10.42 -0.99
C THR A 154 12.87 -9.90 0.40
N VAL A 155 13.19 -10.82 1.30
CA VAL A 155 13.61 -10.49 2.68
C VAL A 155 14.80 -9.53 2.68
N ALA A 156 15.84 -9.72 1.85
CA ALA A 156 16.99 -8.83 1.87
C ALA A 156 16.64 -7.38 1.48
N VAL A 157 15.79 -7.19 0.47
CA VAL A 157 15.43 -5.83 0.02
C VAL A 157 14.50 -5.14 1.02
N LEU A 158 13.53 -5.87 1.59
CA LEU A 158 12.65 -5.30 2.61
C LEU A 158 13.39 -5.03 3.92
N ARG A 159 14.37 -5.85 4.30
CA ARG A 159 15.27 -5.58 5.43
C ARG A 159 16.01 -4.26 5.24
N ASP A 160 16.64 -4.07 4.09
CA ASP A 160 17.37 -2.82 3.77
C ASP A 160 16.44 -1.60 3.83
N LEU A 161 15.25 -1.70 3.24
CA LEU A 161 14.24 -0.64 3.24
C LEU A 161 13.80 -0.26 4.66
N PHE A 162 13.27 -1.22 5.43
CA PHE A 162 12.68 -0.91 6.74
C PHE A 162 13.74 -0.55 7.79
N LYS A 163 14.95 -1.12 7.71
CA LYS A 163 16.06 -0.72 8.56
C LYS A 163 16.49 0.71 8.29
N THR A 164 16.65 1.09 7.01
CA THR A 164 17.01 2.45 6.63
C THR A 164 15.94 3.45 7.04
N ALA A 165 14.66 3.15 6.78
CA ALA A 165 13.55 4.00 7.21
C ALA A 165 13.51 4.16 8.73
N LEU A 166 13.71 3.07 9.50
CA LEU A 166 13.77 3.12 10.96
C LEU A 166 14.94 3.96 11.47
N ASP A 167 16.10 3.86 10.84
CA ASP A 167 17.28 4.62 11.24
C ASP A 167 17.12 6.11 10.93
N ASP A 168 16.44 6.48 9.85
CA ASP A 168 16.10 7.87 9.57
C ASP A 168 15.04 8.43 10.53
N MET A 169 14.02 7.62 10.87
CA MET A 169 13.04 7.93 11.91
C MET A 169 13.68 8.25 13.27
N LYS A 170 14.80 7.59 13.61
CA LYS A 170 15.53 7.86 14.87
C LYS A 170 16.30 9.19 14.84
N LYS A 171 16.69 9.65 13.66
CA LYS A 171 17.49 10.89 13.48
C LYS A 171 16.60 12.13 13.42
N GLU A 172 15.37 11.98 12.96
CA GLU A 172 14.44 13.09 12.79
C GLU A 172 13.35 13.06 13.87
N PRO A 173 13.01 14.22 14.46
CA PRO A 173 12.00 14.27 15.50
C PRO A 173 10.64 13.82 14.96
N LEU A 174 10.20 12.65 15.41
CA LEU A 174 8.85 12.16 15.21
C LEU A 174 7.92 12.84 16.22
N SER A 175 6.70 13.23 15.81
CA SER A 175 5.74 13.62 16.82
C SER A 175 5.34 12.41 17.66
N GLN A 176 5.29 12.57 18.97
CA GLN A 176 4.74 11.56 19.88
C GLN A 176 3.20 11.63 20.02
N GLY A 177 2.45 12.19 19.05
CA GLY A 177 0.99 12.38 19.21
C GLY A 177 0.22 12.79 17.95
N ARG A 178 -1.12 12.84 18.07
CA ARG A 178 -2.07 13.22 17.00
C ARG A 178 -1.72 14.58 16.37
N PRO A 179 -1.99 14.77 15.06
CA PRO A 179 -1.54 15.94 14.33
C PRO A 179 -2.28 17.21 14.79
N ALA A 180 -1.51 18.19 15.23
CA ALA A 180 -1.84 19.61 15.21
C ALA A 180 -0.80 20.32 14.30
N PRO A 181 -1.06 21.55 13.82
CA PRO A 181 -0.47 22.07 12.58
C PRO A 181 1.06 22.25 12.70
N GLY A 182 1.78 21.46 11.89
CA GLY A 182 3.24 21.27 11.97
C GLY A 182 3.59 19.81 11.66
N HIS A 183 3.08 19.30 10.53
CA HIS A 183 3.03 17.90 10.11
C HIS A 183 4.18 17.04 10.65
N ALA A 184 3.83 16.07 11.48
CA ALA A 184 4.73 15.03 11.88
C ALA A 184 4.97 14.05 10.74
N PHE A 185 6.21 13.60 10.58
CA PHE A 185 6.55 12.55 9.62
C PHE A 185 5.94 11.22 10.07
N THR A 186 5.14 10.60 9.20
CA THR A 186 4.63 9.25 9.40
C THR A 186 5.59 8.20 8.84
N ASP A 187 5.26 6.91 8.95
CA ASP A 187 5.99 5.84 8.26
C ASP A 187 6.03 6.02 6.74
N GLN A 188 4.95 6.57 6.17
CA GLN A 188 4.89 6.95 4.76
C GLN A 188 6.06 7.85 4.35
N PHE A 189 6.41 8.85 5.17
CA PHE A 189 7.43 9.83 4.83
C PHE A 189 8.80 9.18 4.63
N PHE A 190 9.23 8.34 5.58
CA PHE A 190 10.54 7.69 5.53
C PHE A 190 10.60 6.57 4.50
N VAL A 191 9.51 5.82 4.31
CA VAL A 191 9.41 4.83 3.23
C VAL A 191 9.47 5.53 1.86
N THR A 192 8.75 6.63 1.69
CA THR A 192 8.77 7.44 0.47
C THR A 192 10.17 7.96 0.18
N ARG A 193 10.90 8.44 1.19
CA ARG A 193 12.29 8.89 1.05
C ARG A 193 13.18 7.77 0.50
N TYR A 194 13.10 6.58 1.09
CA TYR A 194 13.88 5.43 0.64
C TYR A 194 13.53 5.07 -0.81
N VAL A 195 12.23 4.97 -1.12
CA VAL A 195 11.73 4.57 -2.43
C VAL A 195 12.17 5.53 -3.53
N LEU A 196 12.00 6.84 -3.32
CA LEU A 196 12.36 7.84 -4.32
C LEU A 196 13.88 8.02 -4.44
N GLY A 197 14.63 7.75 -3.37
CA GLY A 197 16.10 7.75 -3.37
C GLY A 197 16.74 6.51 -4.02
N HIS A 198 15.97 5.44 -4.24
CA HIS A 198 16.45 4.19 -4.84
C HIS A 198 15.60 3.77 -6.04
N PRO A 199 15.48 4.63 -7.07
CA PRO A 199 14.59 4.35 -8.19
C PRO A 199 14.98 3.08 -8.96
N ASP A 200 16.25 2.68 -8.96
CA ASP A 200 16.76 1.45 -9.59
C ASP A 200 16.33 0.16 -8.87
N LYS A 201 15.98 0.23 -7.58
CA LYS A 201 15.62 -0.93 -6.76
C LYS A 201 14.12 -1.21 -6.71
N ILE A 202 13.29 -0.18 -6.89
CA ILE A 202 11.86 -0.22 -6.59
C ILE A 202 11.04 0.19 -7.82
N ALA A 203 10.08 -0.67 -8.17
CA ALA A 203 9.03 -0.38 -9.12
C ALA A 203 7.77 0.09 -8.39
N PHE A 204 6.93 0.86 -9.08
CA PHE A 204 5.64 1.31 -8.58
C PHE A 204 4.54 0.50 -9.27
N ASP A 205 3.50 0.11 -8.52
CA ASP A 205 2.28 -0.45 -9.11
C ASP A 205 1.39 0.66 -9.70
N TYR A 206 1.92 1.42 -10.66
CA TYR A 206 1.20 2.51 -11.32
C TYR A 206 -0.10 2.07 -11.98
N GLY A 207 -0.16 0.81 -12.44
CA GLY A 207 -1.32 0.25 -13.10
C GLY A 207 -2.38 -0.32 -12.15
N SER A 208 -2.16 -0.23 -10.83
CA SER A 208 -3.02 -0.81 -9.79
C SER A 208 -3.37 -2.28 -10.01
N SER A 209 -2.42 -3.05 -10.55
CA SER A 209 -2.65 -4.46 -10.87
C SER A 209 -2.51 -5.35 -9.64
N LEU A 210 -1.65 -4.97 -8.69
CA LEU A 210 -1.50 -5.65 -7.40
C LEU A 210 -2.41 -5.03 -6.35
N VAL A 211 -2.27 -3.72 -6.13
CA VAL A 211 -2.98 -2.96 -5.10
C VAL A 211 -3.60 -1.70 -5.70
N THR A 212 -4.86 -1.44 -5.35
CA THR A 212 -5.45 -0.12 -5.54
C THR A 212 -5.49 0.58 -4.19
N ASN A 213 -4.80 1.71 -4.06
CA ASN A 213 -4.89 2.57 -2.88
C ASN A 213 -6.08 3.52 -3.04
N GLY A 214 -6.90 3.60 -2.01
CA GLY A 214 -8.22 4.23 -2.01
C GLY A 214 -8.23 5.73 -1.76
N TYR A 215 -7.09 6.36 -1.50
CA TYR A 215 -7.04 7.80 -1.28
C TYR A 215 -7.71 8.57 -2.42
N SER A 216 -8.71 9.39 -2.08
CA SER A 216 -9.58 10.14 -3.01
C SER A 216 -10.44 9.29 -3.98
N LEU A 217 -10.65 8.00 -3.68
CA LEU A 217 -11.53 7.10 -4.43
C LEU A 217 -12.75 6.65 -3.60
N ASP A 218 -13.88 6.47 -4.28
CA ASP A 218 -15.09 5.85 -3.70
C ASP A 218 -15.10 4.35 -4.03
N ALA A 219 -14.93 3.51 -3.01
CA ALA A 219 -14.86 2.06 -3.16
C ALA A 219 -16.12 1.46 -3.83
N ARG A 220 -17.30 2.09 -3.65
CA ARG A 220 -18.58 1.65 -4.21
C ARG A 220 -18.67 1.89 -5.72
N LYS A 221 -18.00 2.94 -6.19
CA LYS A 221 -17.87 3.25 -7.61
C LYS A 221 -16.74 2.46 -8.25
N LEU A 222 -15.67 2.23 -7.49
CA LEU A 222 -14.44 1.59 -7.94
C LEU A 222 -14.59 0.09 -8.23
N PHE A 223 -15.40 -0.65 -7.45
CA PHE A 223 -15.48 -2.11 -7.56
C PHE A 223 -16.85 -2.65 -7.91
N ASP A 224 -16.85 -3.68 -8.76
CA ASP A 224 -17.91 -4.68 -8.78
C ASP A 224 -17.59 -5.80 -7.80
N LEU A 225 -18.58 -6.16 -6.97
CA LEU A 225 -18.50 -7.28 -6.04
C LEU A 225 -19.07 -8.52 -6.71
N LEU A 226 -18.20 -9.36 -7.26
CA LEU A 226 -18.60 -10.53 -8.04
C LEU A 226 -18.81 -11.78 -7.15
N PRO A 227 -19.46 -12.84 -7.64
CA PRO A 227 -19.51 -14.12 -6.92
C PRO A 227 -18.11 -14.66 -6.57
N MET A 228 -18.05 -15.55 -5.57
CA MET A 228 -16.81 -16.20 -5.09
C MET A 228 -15.75 -15.26 -4.51
N GLY A 229 -16.17 -14.13 -3.93
CA GLY A 229 -15.23 -13.22 -3.25
C GLY A 229 -14.27 -12.49 -4.19
N VAL A 230 -14.68 -12.21 -5.43
CA VAL A 230 -13.86 -11.49 -6.42
C VAL A 230 -14.20 -10.00 -6.47
N LEU A 231 -13.21 -9.14 -6.28
CA LEU A 231 -13.31 -7.70 -6.56
C LEU A 231 -12.85 -7.44 -8.00
N ARG A 232 -13.71 -6.84 -8.82
CA ARG A 232 -13.33 -6.33 -10.14
C ARG A 232 -13.24 -4.82 -10.11
N ASN A 233 -12.04 -4.29 -10.38
CA ASN A 233 -11.79 -2.86 -10.48
C ASN A 233 -12.39 -2.33 -11.79
N ARG A 234 -13.34 -1.40 -11.69
CA ARG A 234 -14.04 -0.79 -12.85
C ARG A 234 -13.16 0.15 -13.67
N VAL A 235 -12.08 0.68 -13.10
CA VAL A 235 -11.14 1.55 -13.82
C VAL A 235 -10.20 0.71 -14.67
N THR A 236 -9.62 -0.33 -14.09
CA THR A 236 -8.65 -1.20 -14.80
C THR A 236 -9.33 -2.32 -15.59
N GLN A 237 -10.63 -2.58 -15.34
CA GLN A 237 -11.41 -3.72 -15.86
C GLN A 237 -10.79 -5.08 -15.52
N LYS A 238 -9.95 -5.14 -14.49
CA LYS A 238 -9.27 -6.35 -14.02
C LYS A 238 -9.82 -6.82 -12.68
N ARG A 239 -9.53 -8.08 -12.36
CA ARG A 239 -9.60 -8.55 -10.98
C ARG A 239 -8.57 -7.80 -10.14
N GLN A 240 -8.96 -7.36 -8.94
CA GLN A 240 -8.07 -6.72 -7.99
C GLN A 240 -7.47 -7.76 -7.04
N CYS A 241 -6.17 -7.68 -6.74
CA CYS A 241 -5.58 -8.57 -5.73
C CYS A 241 -5.73 -7.99 -4.32
N PHE A 242 -5.40 -6.71 -4.15
CA PHE A 242 -5.54 -5.97 -2.90
C PHE A 242 -6.23 -4.63 -3.12
N PHE A 243 -7.07 -4.23 -2.19
CA PHE A 243 -7.59 -2.88 -2.09
C PHE A 243 -7.25 -2.33 -0.70
N HIS A 244 -6.54 -1.22 -0.68
CA HIS A 244 -6.18 -0.51 0.54
C HIS A 244 -7.13 0.67 0.68
N ALA A 245 -8.09 0.62 1.59
CA ALA A 245 -9.10 1.65 1.78
C ALA A 245 -8.57 2.81 2.63
N ASN A 246 -7.37 3.30 2.34
CA ASN A 246 -6.72 4.33 3.14
C ASN A 246 -7.44 5.68 3.06
N GLY A 247 -7.43 6.39 4.18
CA GLY A 247 -8.02 7.73 4.31
C GLY A 247 -9.52 7.72 3.98
N PRO A 248 -9.99 8.61 3.08
CA PRO A 248 -11.39 8.71 2.66
C PRO A 248 -12.10 7.41 2.28
N ALA A 249 -11.38 6.47 1.68
CA ALA A 249 -11.98 5.25 1.16
C ALA A 249 -12.52 4.34 2.27
N GLU A 250 -12.00 4.45 3.50
CA GLU A 250 -12.39 3.62 4.64
C GLU A 250 -13.91 3.66 4.87
N GLU A 251 -14.51 4.86 4.79
CA GLU A 251 -15.95 5.08 4.97
C GLU A 251 -16.77 4.35 3.89
N THR A 252 -16.28 4.36 2.65
CA THR A 252 -16.98 3.77 1.50
C THR A 252 -16.73 2.27 1.35
N ALA A 253 -15.70 1.73 2.02
CA ALA A 253 -15.30 0.33 1.96
C ALA A 253 -16.13 -0.61 2.87
N ALA A 254 -17.01 -0.05 3.72
CA ALA A 254 -17.87 -0.85 4.60
C ALA A 254 -18.70 -1.92 3.87
N GLY A 255 -19.11 -1.64 2.62
CA GLY A 255 -19.81 -2.61 1.77
C GLY A 255 -18.94 -3.81 1.39
N ILE A 256 -17.64 -3.57 1.13
CA ILE A 256 -16.66 -4.62 0.80
C ILE A 256 -16.40 -5.49 2.04
N ALA A 257 -16.22 -4.87 3.22
CA ALA A 257 -16.02 -5.59 4.48
C ALA A 257 -17.15 -6.59 4.74
N LYS A 258 -18.40 -6.12 4.72
CA LYS A 258 -19.60 -6.95 4.93
C LYS A 258 -19.73 -8.05 3.87
N TRP A 259 -19.30 -7.80 2.64
CA TRP A 259 -19.35 -8.76 1.57
C TRP A 259 -18.29 -9.86 1.73
N GLN A 260 -17.05 -9.52 2.10
CA GLN A 260 -15.98 -10.50 2.35
C GLN A 260 -16.30 -11.44 3.53
N GLU A 261 -16.84 -10.90 4.62
CA GLU A 261 -17.23 -11.70 5.80
C GLU A 261 -18.22 -12.85 5.45
N LYS A 262 -18.99 -12.71 4.37
CA LYS A 262 -19.91 -13.77 3.90
C LYS A 262 -19.17 -14.93 3.25
N PHE A 263 -18.05 -14.68 2.56
CA PHE A 263 -17.27 -15.71 1.89
C PHE A 263 -16.27 -16.39 2.81
N GLU A 264 -15.79 -15.71 3.85
CA GLU A 264 -14.89 -16.31 4.84
C GLU A 264 -15.60 -17.31 5.77
N LYS A 265 -16.94 -17.23 5.86
CA LYS A 265 -17.78 -18.13 6.66
C LYS A 265 -18.36 -19.30 5.86
N ALA A 266 -18.24 -19.30 4.54
CA ALA A 266 -18.80 -20.29 3.63
C ALA A 266 -17.74 -21.35 3.28
#